data_AF-A0A6I1F707-F1
#
_entry.id   AF-A0A6I1F707-F1
#
_cell.length_a   1.000
_cell.length_b   1.000
_cell.length_c   1.000
_cell.angle_alpha   90.00
_cell.angle_beta   90.00
_cell.angle_gamma   90.00
#
_symmetry.space_group_name_H-M   'P 1'
#
loop_
_entity.id
_entity.type
_entity.pdbx_description
1 polymer ?
#
loop_
_entity_poly.entity_id
_entity_poly.type
_entity_poly.pdbx_seq_one_letter_code
_entity_poly.pdbx_strand_id
1 'polypeptide(L)'
;MNTQKVEEIYFSSLKEIASNGEGLVMLGCGGDLSQWINGVSEEFRSAGVTTTNDPKTLWGNIYKATTKDQRIDLIFVFNEDFKELFDVSKLAMWRISWGGASWLSDYVRNFVSDFEDNDMSGGELDVHIG
;
A
#
# COMPACT_ATOMS: atom_id res chain seq x y z
N MET A 1 -23.97 -2.08 9.88
CA MET A 1 -22.50 -1.90 9.93
C MET A 1 -21.96 -2.58 8.69
N ASN A 2 -21.30 -1.82 7.80
CA ASN A 2 -20.79 -2.34 6.54
C ASN A 2 -19.36 -2.84 6.76
N THR A 3 -19.14 -4.14 6.60
CA THR A 3 -17.83 -4.77 6.82
C THR A 3 -17.07 -4.87 5.49
N GLN A 4 -15.91 -4.23 5.40
CA GLN A 4 -14.89 -4.54 4.40
C GLN A 4 -14.00 -5.63 5.00
N LYS A 5 -13.78 -6.73 4.28
CA LYS A 5 -12.94 -7.83 4.77
C LYS A 5 -11.48 -7.50 4.49
N VAL A 6 -10.62 -7.70 5.49
CA VAL A 6 -9.16 -7.67 5.33
C VAL A 6 -8.66 -9.10 5.37
N GLU A 7 -7.92 -9.51 4.35
CA GLU A 7 -7.38 -10.85 4.25
C GLU A 7 -5.87 -10.85 4.52
N GLU A 8 -5.40 -11.80 5.31
CA GLU A 8 -3.96 -11.98 5.48
C GLU A 8 -3.35 -12.58 4.23
N ILE A 9 -2.19 -12.08 3.81
CA ILE A 9 -1.51 -12.51 2.60
C ILE A 9 -0.03 -12.78 2.84
N TYR A 10 0.48 -13.80 2.18
CA TYR A 10 1.92 -14.07 2.12
C TYR A 10 2.58 -13.24 1.03
N PHE A 11 3.82 -12.83 1.26
CA PHE A 11 4.57 -12.02 0.30
C PHE A 11 4.73 -12.67 -1.07
N SER A 12 4.85 -14.00 -1.13
CA SER A 12 4.89 -14.76 -2.39
C SER A 12 3.65 -14.53 -3.26
N SER A 13 2.45 -14.46 -2.66
CA SER A 13 1.20 -14.19 -3.36
C SER A 13 1.04 -12.72 -3.76
N LEU A 14 1.67 -11.78 -3.06
CA LEU A 14 1.65 -10.36 -3.45
C LEU A 14 2.29 -10.12 -4.83
N LYS A 15 3.32 -10.89 -5.19
CA LYS A 15 3.98 -10.80 -6.50
C LYS A 15 2.99 -11.08 -7.64
N GLU A 16 2.08 -12.03 -7.46
CA GLU A 16 1.03 -12.35 -8.45
C GLU A 16 -0.01 -11.22 -8.54
N ILE A 17 -0.45 -10.68 -7.41
CA ILE A 17 -1.41 -9.55 -7.39
C ILE A 17 -0.81 -8.34 -8.12
N ALA A 18 0.44 -8.00 -7.81
CA ALA A 18 1.15 -6.89 -8.44
C ALA A 18 1.37 -7.08 -9.96
N SER A 19 1.36 -8.34 -10.44
CA SER A 19 1.45 -8.62 -11.88
C SER A 19 0.12 -8.45 -12.62
N ASN A 20 -0.99 -8.55 -11.91
CA ASN A 20 -2.35 -8.47 -12.45
C ASN A 20 -3.04 -7.12 -12.20
N GLY A 21 -2.44 -6.26 -11.39
CA GLY A 21 -3.02 -4.96 -11.04
C GLY A 21 -2.06 -4.07 -10.25
N GLU A 22 -2.55 -2.90 -9.88
CA GLU A 22 -1.82 -1.93 -9.08
C GLU A 22 -2.60 -1.61 -7.81
N GLY A 23 -1.91 -1.06 -6.82
CA GLY A 23 -2.52 -0.66 -5.57
C GLY A 23 -1.65 0.30 -4.78
N LEU A 24 -2.13 0.62 -3.59
CA LEU A 24 -1.41 1.41 -2.62
C LEU A 24 -1.08 0.53 -1.41
N VAL A 25 0.16 0.59 -0.95
CA VAL A 25 0.60 -0.07 0.28
C VAL A 25 0.89 0.98 1.33
N MET A 26 0.23 0.85 2.48
CA MET A 26 0.43 1.67 3.67
C MET A 26 1.32 0.92 4.66
N LEU A 27 2.48 1.48 4.98
CA LEU A 27 3.47 0.83 5.83
C LEU A 27 3.17 1.07 7.31
N GLY A 28 3.32 0.04 8.15
CA GLY A 28 3.22 0.20 9.61
C GLY A 28 1.80 0.45 10.15
N CYS A 29 0.80 -0.22 9.59
CA CYS A 29 -0.59 -0.19 9.99
C CYS A 29 -0.90 -1.09 11.21
N GLY A 30 -0.27 -0.82 12.35
CA GLY A 30 -0.59 -1.50 13.60
C GLY A 30 -1.94 -1.09 14.20
N GLY A 31 -2.37 -1.75 15.28
CA GLY A 31 -3.61 -1.40 15.97
C GLY A 31 -4.88 -1.79 15.20
N ASP A 32 -5.92 -0.95 15.25
CA ASP A 32 -7.21 -1.24 14.62
C ASP A 32 -7.16 -0.92 13.11
N LEU A 33 -7.15 -1.96 12.29
CA LEU A 33 -7.09 -1.87 10.83
C LEU A 33 -8.28 -1.11 10.23
N SER A 34 -9.44 -1.10 10.90
CA SER A 34 -10.61 -0.35 10.43
C SER A 34 -10.38 1.16 10.50
N GLN A 35 -9.60 1.63 11.47
CA GLN A 35 -9.23 3.04 11.59
C GLN A 35 -8.32 3.47 10.44
N TRP A 36 -7.39 2.60 10.03
CA TRP A 36 -6.55 2.85 8.86
C TRP A 36 -7.35 2.93 7.57
N ILE A 37 -8.25 1.96 7.34
CA ILE A 37 -9.07 1.92 6.11
C ILE A 37 -9.95 3.16 6.02
N ASN A 38 -10.66 3.50 7.11
CA ASN A 38 -11.52 4.69 7.14
C ASN A 38 -10.70 5.99 7.04
N GLY A 39 -9.58 6.06 7.75
CA GLY A 39 -8.70 7.23 7.76
C GLY A 39 -8.11 7.53 6.38
N VAL A 40 -7.53 6.54 5.71
CA VAL A 40 -6.98 6.70 4.35
C VAL A 40 -8.08 7.11 3.36
N SER A 41 -9.27 6.48 3.46
CA SER A 41 -10.41 6.81 2.60
C SER A 41 -10.87 8.27 2.78
N GLU A 42 -10.90 8.75 4.02
CA GLU A 42 -11.24 10.14 4.33
C GLU A 42 -10.14 11.13 3.93
N GLU A 43 -8.87 10.77 4.10
CA GLU A 43 -7.75 11.60 3.66
C GLU A 43 -7.71 11.76 2.14
N PHE A 44 -8.06 10.71 1.39
CA PHE A 44 -8.14 10.78 -0.06
C PHE A 44 -9.22 11.76 -0.50
N ARG A 45 -10.39 11.70 0.13
CA ARG A 45 -11.46 12.66 -0.11
C ARG A 45 -11.04 14.08 0.25
N SER A 46 -10.39 14.26 1.39
CA SER A 46 -9.96 15.57 1.91
C SER A 46 -8.84 16.20 1.06
N ALA A 47 -7.90 15.40 0.58
CA ALA A 47 -6.87 15.82 -0.36
C ALA A 47 -7.40 16.04 -1.80
N GLY A 48 -8.69 15.76 -2.03
CA GLY A 48 -9.33 15.89 -3.33
C GLY A 48 -8.84 14.85 -4.35
N VAL A 49 -8.25 13.74 -3.89
CA VAL A 49 -7.90 12.58 -4.70
C VAL A 49 -9.16 11.92 -5.26
N THR A 50 -10.25 11.92 -4.50
CA THR A 50 -11.55 11.37 -4.90
C THR A 50 -12.68 12.21 -4.30
N THR A 51 -13.91 11.99 -4.74
CA THR A 51 -15.10 12.69 -4.25
C THR A 51 -15.86 11.92 -3.17
N THR A 52 -15.53 10.64 -2.96
CA THR A 52 -16.16 9.77 -1.96
C THR A 52 -15.14 9.29 -0.93
N ASN A 53 -15.58 9.02 0.30
CA ASN A 53 -14.78 8.36 1.33
C ASN A 53 -15.29 6.95 1.66
N ASP A 54 -16.23 6.40 0.86
CA ASP A 54 -16.73 5.04 1.08
C ASP A 54 -15.66 4.00 0.70
N PRO A 55 -15.10 3.25 1.68
CA PRO A 55 -14.05 2.27 1.41
C PRO A 55 -14.48 1.19 0.40
N LYS A 56 -15.78 0.87 0.30
CA LYS A 56 -16.29 -0.14 -0.65
C LYS A 56 -16.23 0.32 -2.10
N THR A 57 -16.34 1.63 -2.32
CA THR A 57 -16.23 2.22 -3.65
C THR A 57 -14.77 2.37 -4.04
N LEU A 58 -13.93 2.78 -3.08
CA LEU A 58 -12.52 3.08 -3.33
C LEU A 58 -11.66 1.84 -3.53
N TRP A 59 -11.93 0.77 -2.77
CA TRP A 59 -11.03 -0.37 -2.67
C TRP A 59 -11.69 -1.66 -3.17
N GLY A 60 -10.90 -2.46 -3.88
CA GLY A 60 -11.26 -3.84 -4.17
C GLY A 60 -10.95 -4.71 -2.96
N ASN A 61 -10.00 -5.62 -3.14
CA ASN A 61 -9.48 -6.40 -2.04
C ASN A 61 -8.53 -5.57 -1.19
N ILE A 62 -8.64 -5.74 0.13
CA ILE A 62 -7.70 -5.18 1.09
C ILE A 62 -6.97 -6.35 1.77
N TYR A 63 -5.65 -6.32 1.71
CA TYR A 63 -4.82 -7.33 2.34
C TYR A 63 -3.99 -6.77 3.48
N LYS A 64 -3.61 -7.65 4.39
CA LYS A 64 -2.67 -7.41 5.47
C LYS A 64 -1.45 -8.30 5.24
N ALA A 65 -0.27 -7.70 5.11
CA ALA A 65 1.00 -8.41 5.12
C ALA A 65 1.70 -8.18 6.47
N THR A 66 2.30 -9.23 7.03
CA THR A 66 3.07 -9.15 8.28
C THR A 66 4.52 -9.48 7.96
N THR A 67 5.44 -8.55 8.24
CA THR A 67 6.89 -8.77 8.05
C THR A 67 7.46 -9.67 9.14
N LYS A 68 8.69 -10.15 8.96
CA LYS A 68 9.39 -10.95 9.98
C LYS A 68 9.56 -10.21 11.31
N ASP A 69 9.76 -8.89 11.23
CA ASP A 69 9.89 -7.99 12.38
C ASP A 69 8.53 -7.50 12.92
N GLN A 70 7.43 -8.18 12.56
CA GLN A 70 6.07 -7.89 13.03
C GLN A 70 5.51 -6.52 12.60
N ARG A 71 6.10 -5.87 11.60
CA ARG A 71 5.46 -4.71 10.94
C ARG A 71 4.25 -5.20 10.17
N ILE A 72 3.12 -4.55 10.38
CA ILE A 72 1.90 -4.82 9.62
C ILE A 72 1.79 -3.77 8.52
N ASP A 73 1.64 -4.19 7.27
CA ASP A 73 1.40 -3.31 6.14
C ASP A 73 0.02 -3.63 5.54
N LEU A 74 -0.73 -2.59 5.14
CA LEU A 74 -2.02 -2.75 4.47
C LEU A 74 -1.89 -2.49 2.99
N ILE A 75 -2.44 -3.39 2.19
CA ILE A 75 -2.43 -3.35 0.73
C ILE A 75 -3.85 -3.07 0.25
N PHE A 76 -4.05 -1.92 -0.38
CA PHE A 76 -5.30 -1.50 -0.99
C PHE A 76 -5.21 -1.74 -2.50
N VAL A 77 -5.84 -2.79 -3.01
CA VAL A 77 -5.88 -3.04 -4.45
C VAL A 77 -6.91 -2.10 -5.10
N PHE A 78 -6.51 -1.47 -6.20
CA PHE A 78 -7.40 -0.58 -6.94
C PHE A 78 -8.45 -1.39 -7.72
N ASN A 79 -9.69 -0.88 -7.72
CA ASN A 79 -10.77 -1.40 -8.56
C ASN A 79 -10.52 -1.11 -10.05
N GLU A 80 -11.21 -1.83 -10.95
CA GLU A 80 -11.11 -1.61 -12.40
C GLU A 80 -11.45 -0.15 -12.78
N ASP A 81 -12.46 0.43 -12.13
CA ASP A 81 -12.94 1.80 -12.35
C ASP A 81 -12.10 2.88 -11.64
N PHE A 82 -10.96 2.51 -11.06
CA PHE A 82 -10.11 3.41 -10.27
C PHE A 82 -9.76 4.72 -10.99
N LYS A 83 -9.48 4.67 -12.30
CA LYS A 83 -9.13 5.87 -13.08
C LYS A 83 -10.28 6.87 -13.23
N GLU A 84 -11.52 6.41 -13.07
CA GLU A 84 -12.71 7.27 -13.09
C GLU A 84 -12.99 7.85 -11.70
N LEU A 85 -12.65 7.09 -10.66
CA LEU A 85 -12.90 7.44 -9.26
C LEU A 85 -11.81 8.34 -8.62
N PHE A 86 -10.58 8.31 -9.16
CA PHE A 86 -9.41 8.96 -8.56
C PHE A 86 -8.72 9.94 -9.52
N ASP A 87 -8.37 11.11 -9.01
CA ASP A 87 -7.37 11.99 -9.59
C ASP A 87 -5.97 11.41 -9.32
N VAL A 88 -5.45 10.70 -10.32
CA VAL A 88 -4.15 10.01 -10.24
C VAL A 88 -2.99 10.97 -9.95
N SER A 89 -3.06 12.22 -10.44
CA SER A 89 -2.01 13.21 -10.21
C SER A 89 -1.97 13.63 -8.74
N LYS A 90 -3.14 13.89 -8.15
CA LYS A 90 -3.24 14.18 -6.72
C LYS A 90 -2.88 12.99 -5.86
N LEU A 91 -3.26 11.78 -6.26
CA LEU A 91 -2.85 10.56 -5.56
C LEU A 91 -1.33 10.42 -5.52
N ALA A 92 -0.66 10.63 -6.66
CA ALA A 92 0.79 10.57 -6.73
C ALA A 92 1.46 11.58 -5.80
N MET A 93 0.94 12.82 -5.74
CA MET A 93 1.42 13.86 -4.83
C MET A 93 1.12 13.53 -3.36
N TRP A 94 -0.08 13.04 -3.06
CA TRP A 94 -0.46 12.60 -1.72
C TRP A 94 0.47 11.50 -1.22
N ARG A 95 0.77 10.49 -2.05
CA ARG A 95 1.67 9.39 -1.69
C ARG A 95 3.07 9.90 -1.32
N ILE A 96 3.61 10.84 -2.11
CA ILE A 96 4.91 11.46 -1.83
C ILE A 96 4.86 12.24 -0.50
N SER A 97 3.78 12.98 -0.25
CA SER A 97 3.60 13.75 0.98
C SER A 97 3.43 12.88 2.22
N TRP A 98 2.81 11.71 2.10
CA TRP A 98 2.54 10.81 3.23
C TRP A 98 3.83 10.17 3.78
N GLY A 99 4.81 9.87 2.91
CA GLY A 99 6.12 9.34 3.27
C GLY A 99 6.16 7.87 3.73
N GLY A 100 5.04 7.32 4.21
CA GLY A 100 4.89 5.91 4.62
C GLY A 100 4.07 5.05 3.65
N ALA A 101 4.04 5.41 2.36
CA ALA A 101 3.23 4.73 1.35
C ALA A 101 4.03 4.36 0.09
N SER A 102 3.72 3.20 -0.49
CA SER A 102 4.34 2.67 -1.70
C SER A 102 3.28 2.29 -2.74
N TRP A 103 3.63 2.33 -4.02
CA TRP A 103 2.88 1.56 -5.02
C TRP A 103 3.06 0.07 -4.74
N LEU A 104 2.07 -0.75 -5.07
CA LEU A 104 2.16 -2.19 -4.84
C LEU A 104 3.28 -2.81 -5.68
N SER A 105 3.42 -2.39 -6.93
CA SER A 105 4.52 -2.84 -7.81
C SER A 105 5.91 -2.45 -7.29
N ASP A 106 6.05 -1.30 -6.65
CA ASP A 106 7.30 -0.90 -5.97
C ASP A 106 7.51 -1.67 -4.67
N TYR A 107 6.43 -1.93 -3.93
CA TYR A 107 6.47 -2.62 -2.66
C TYR A 107 7.03 -4.03 -2.80
N VAL A 108 6.52 -4.80 -3.77
CA VAL A 108 6.98 -6.18 -4.02
C VAL A 108 8.44 -6.26 -4.48
N ARG A 109 8.97 -5.18 -5.08
CA ARG A 109 10.37 -5.12 -5.52
C ARG A 109 11.31 -4.71 -4.41
N ASN A 110 10.90 -3.73 -3.59
CA ASN A 110 11.79 -3.06 -2.66
C ASN A 110 11.77 -3.67 -1.25
N PHE A 111 10.69 -4.37 -0.87
CA PHE A 111 10.50 -4.85 0.51
C PHE A 111 10.63 -6.36 0.68
N VAL A 112 11.17 -7.07 -0.32
CA VAL A 112 11.34 -8.54 -0.25
C VAL A 112 12.15 -8.99 0.97
N SER A 113 13.18 -8.24 1.36
CA SER A 113 14.03 -8.54 2.53
C SER A 113 13.31 -8.50 3.87
N ASP A 114 12.15 -7.85 3.92
CA ASP A 114 11.34 -7.73 5.14
C ASP A 114 10.51 -9.02 5.38
N PHE A 115 10.38 -9.86 4.36
CA PHE A 115 9.57 -11.09 4.38
C PHE A 115 10.41 -12.35 4.22
N GLU A 116 11.49 -12.24 3.46
CA GLU A 116 12.41 -13.33 3.16
C GLU A 116 13.77 -13.02 3.82
N ASP A 117 14.45 -14.05 4.33
CA ASP A 117 15.84 -13.91 4.73
C ASP A 117 16.69 -13.86 3.46
N ASN A 118 16.90 -12.66 2.95
CA ASN A 118 17.82 -12.50 1.84
C ASN A 118 19.26 -12.57 2.36
N ASP A 119 20.03 -13.47 1.76
CA ASP A 119 21.50 -13.43 1.69
C ASP A 119 21.90 -12.22 0.80
N MET A 120 21.58 -10.99 1.22
CA MET A 120 21.99 -9.77 0.49
C MET A 120 23.46 -9.50 0.82
N SER A 121 24.35 -9.90 -0.08
CA SER A 121 25.68 -9.30 -0.17
C SER A 121 25.49 -7.80 -0.42
N GLY A 122 25.75 -6.98 0.59
CA GLY A 122 25.68 -5.52 0.47
C GLY A 122 26.53 -5.02 -0.70
N GLY A 123 25.94 -4.18 -1.55
CA GLY A 123 26.67 -3.41 -2.55
C GLY A 123 27.37 -2.23 -1.88
N GLU A 124 28.64 -2.01 -2.22
CA GLU A 124 29.42 -0.87 -1.79
C GLU A 124 28.90 0.40 -2.51
N LEU A 125 28.69 1.47 -1.75
CA LEU A 125 28.21 2.76 -2.24
C LEU A 125 29.38 3.75 -2.16
N ASP A 126 29.99 4.04 -3.31
CA ASP A 126 31.00 5.09 -3.42
C ASP A 126 30.33 6.46 -3.30
N VAL A 127 30.37 7.04 -2.10
CA VAL A 127 29.92 8.40 -1.84
C VAL A 127 31.11 9.35 -1.97
N HIS A 128 31.13 10.15 -3.04
CA HIS A 128 32.08 11.26 -3.15
C HIS A 128 31.59 12.43 -2.31
N ILE A 129 32.27 12.69 -1.19
CA ILE A 129 32.07 13.88 -0.37
C ILE A 129 33.03 14.96 -0.88
N GLY A 130 32.47 16.06 -1.39
CA GLY A 130 33.20 17.28 -1.74
C GLY A 130 33.34 18.22 -0.55
#